data_AF-A0A5N9E2Y7-F1
#
_entry.id   AF-A0A5N9E2Y7-F1
#
_cell.length_a   1.000
_cell.length_b   1.000
_cell.length_c   1.000
_cell.angle_alpha   90.00
_cell.angle_beta   90.00
_cell.angle_gamma   90.00
#
_symmetry.space_group_name_H-M   'P 1'
#
loop_
_entity.id
_entity.type
_entity.pdbx_description
1 polymer ?
#
loop_
_entity_poly.entity_id
_entity_poly.type
_entity_poly.pdbx_seq_one_letter_code
_entity_poly.pdbx_strand_id
1 'polypeptide(L)'
;MQQNWIGDIPNANARDYQRKRLYSAEDACLWEEKMMTIKEVKDLVYKISQWAEIAPPKLVTDENNIPYATATKICLPAPNTRTALFVAHEMSHVINYNGNNPDHHGKYFATTYLEVVKEFIGKKTYNNLRKAFNFYKVKYL
;
A
#
# COMPACT_ATOMS: atom_id res chain seq x y z
N MET A 1 29.46 -4.14 6.45
CA MET A 1 28.02 -4.20 6.74
C MET A 1 27.28 -3.65 5.53
N GLN A 2 26.69 -4.50 4.70
CA GLN A 2 25.90 -4.07 3.55
C GLN A 2 24.62 -3.39 4.06
N GLN A 3 24.40 -2.15 3.64
CA GLN A 3 23.14 -1.43 3.90
C GLN A 3 22.05 -2.06 3.04
N ASN A 4 21.07 -2.72 3.68
CA ASN A 4 19.95 -3.42 3.05
C ASN A 4 18.70 -2.52 2.89
N TRP A 5 18.86 -1.23 2.62
CA TRP A 5 17.73 -0.30 2.57
C TRP A 5 17.33 0.00 1.13
N ILE A 6 16.08 -0.27 0.78
CA ILE A 6 15.48 0.15 -0.48
C ILE A 6 14.97 1.58 -0.30
N GLY A 7 15.75 2.57 -0.70
CA GLY A 7 15.39 3.99 -0.57
C GLY A 7 15.21 4.46 0.88
N ASP A 8 14.60 5.65 1.05
CA ASP A 8 14.37 6.29 2.35
C ASP A 8 13.07 5.82 3.02
N ILE A 9 12.90 4.50 3.17
CA ILE A 9 11.72 3.92 3.84
C ILE A 9 11.80 4.21 5.35
N PRO A 10 10.81 4.92 5.93
CA PRO A 10 10.78 5.15 7.37
C PRO A 10 10.68 3.84 8.15
N ASN A 11 11.39 3.75 9.28
CA ASN A 11 11.35 2.60 10.18
C ASN A 11 11.69 1.26 9.53
N ALA A 12 12.46 1.24 8.43
CA ALA A 12 12.85 -0.01 7.78
C ALA A 12 13.66 -0.95 8.71
N ASN A 13 14.37 -0.37 9.69
CA ASN A 13 15.06 -1.09 10.77
C ASN A 13 14.11 -1.78 11.78
N ALA A 14 12.87 -1.31 11.89
CA ALA A 14 11.92 -1.84 12.86
C ALA A 14 11.41 -3.20 12.39
N ARG A 15 11.23 -4.14 13.34
CA ARG A 15 10.67 -5.45 13.02
C ARG A 15 9.24 -5.28 12.51
N ASP A 16 9.03 -5.68 11.28
CA ASP A 16 7.70 -5.77 10.69
C ASP A 16 6.96 -7.02 11.20
N TYR A 17 6.28 -6.86 12.33
CA TYR A 17 5.72 -7.97 13.10
C TYR A 17 4.45 -8.60 12.49
N GLN A 18 3.75 -7.91 11.58
CA GLN A 18 2.51 -8.42 10.99
C GLN A 18 2.50 -8.53 9.46
N ARG A 19 3.61 -8.20 8.77
CA ARG A 19 3.83 -8.45 7.33
C ARG A 19 3.16 -9.72 6.81
N LYS A 20 3.50 -10.86 7.44
CA LYS A 20 3.04 -12.18 7.01
C LYS A 20 1.52 -12.29 7.06
N ARG A 21 0.88 -11.74 8.09
CA ARG A 21 -0.58 -11.77 8.25
C ARG A 21 -1.27 -10.89 7.22
N LEU A 22 -0.68 -9.72 6.95
CA LEU A 22 -1.19 -8.77 5.98
C LEU A 22 -1.16 -9.35 4.57
N TYR A 23 -0.01 -9.88 4.13
CA TYR A 23 0.11 -10.51 2.82
C TYR A 23 -0.78 -11.75 2.67
N SER A 24 -0.89 -12.60 3.71
CA SER A 24 -1.84 -13.72 3.64
C SER A 24 -3.30 -13.26 3.49
N ALA A 25 -3.65 -12.09 4.03
CA ALA A 25 -4.99 -11.53 3.85
C ALA A 25 -5.21 -10.92 2.46
N GLU A 26 -4.18 -10.28 1.88
CA GLU A 26 -4.21 -9.76 0.52
C GLU A 26 -4.31 -10.89 -0.51
N ASP A 27 -3.50 -11.95 -0.37
CA ASP A 27 -3.55 -13.15 -1.23
C ASP A 27 -4.95 -13.77 -1.24
N ALA A 28 -5.64 -13.75 -0.10
CA ALA A 28 -7.02 -14.22 0.02
C ALA A 28 -8.08 -13.28 -0.59
N CYS A 29 -7.69 -12.09 -1.06
CA CYS A 29 -8.58 -11.07 -1.64
C CYS A 29 -8.27 -10.73 -3.11
N LEU A 30 -7.09 -11.09 -3.63
CA LEU A 30 -6.59 -10.76 -4.97
C LEU A 30 -7.30 -11.47 -6.14
N TRP A 31 -8.53 -11.94 -5.94
CA TRP A 31 -9.29 -12.60 -6.99
C TRP A 31 -9.74 -11.55 -8.02
N GLU A 32 -9.15 -11.58 -9.22
CA GLU A 32 -9.61 -10.90 -10.44
C GLU A 32 -9.25 -9.41 -10.61
N GLU A 33 -8.12 -8.96 -10.07
CA GLU A 33 -7.68 -7.57 -10.28
C GLU A 33 -7.24 -7.30 -11.73
N LYS A 34 -7.85 -6.27 -12.35
CA LYS A 34 -7.46 -5.78 -13.68
C LYS A 34 -6.16 -4.98 -13.58
N MET A 35 -5.19 -5.30 -14.43
CA MET A 35 -4.01 -4.45 -14.63
C MET A 35 -4.39 -3.10 -15.23
N MET A 36 -3.85 -2.04 -14.64
CA MET A 36 -4.05 -0.66 -15.04
C MET A 36 -2.90 -0.19 -15.93
N THR A 37 -3.23 0.73 -16.83
CA THR A 37 -2.27 1.52 -17.59
C THR A 37 -1.54 2.50 -16.67
N ILE A 38 -0.39 3.03 -17.11
CA ILE A 38 0.34 4.07 -16.36
C ILE A 38 -0.52 5.31 -16.13
N LYS A 39 -1.39 5.67 -17.08
CA LYS A 39 -2.30 6.80 -16.92
C LYS A 39 -3.31 6.55 -15.80
N GLU A 40 -3.95 5.38 -15.79
CA GLU A 40 -4.88 4.98 -14.71
C GLU A 40 -4.19 4.94 -13.35
N VAL A 41 -2.95 4.42 -13.27
CA VAL A 41 -2.15 4.45 -12.02
C VAL A 41 -1.92 5.88 -11.56
N LYS A 42 -1.47 6.79 -12.44
CA LYS A 42 -1.24 8.20 -12.10
C LYS A 42 -2.51 8.90 -11.63
N ASP A 43 -3.62 8.67 -12.32
CA ASP A 43 -4.92 9.25 -11.97
C ASP A 43 -5.39 8.76 -10.60
N LEU A 44 -5.21 7.46 -10.29
CA LEU A 44 -5.56 6.89 -8.99
C LEU A 44 -4.66 7.43 -7.87
N VAL A 45 -3.33 7.46 -8.07
CA VAL A 45 -2.38 8.05 -7.13
C VAL A 45 -2.76 9.49 -6.81
N TYR A 46 -3.04 10.29 -7.85
CA TYR A 46 -3.44 11.69 -7.68
C TYR A 46 -4.72 11.82 -6.84
N LYS A 47 -5.76 11.03 -7.15
CA LYS A 47 -7.03 11.06 -6.41
C LYS A 47 -6.87 10.66 -4.94
N ILE A 48 -6.08 9.61 -4.65
CA ILE A 48 -5.79 9.19 -3.28
C ILE A 48 -5.03 10.30 -2.54
N SER A 49 -4.05 10.93 -3.18
CA SER A 49 -3.29 12.03 -2.59
C SER A 49 -4.15 13.25 -2.26
N GLN A 50 -5.09 13.61 -3.14
CA GLN A 50 -6.04 14.70 -2.87
C GLN A 50 -6.96 14.39 -1.69
N TRP A 51 -7.49 13.16 -1.62
CA TRP A 51 -8.35 12.72 -0.52
C TRP A 51 -7.62 12.69 0.82
N ALA A 52 -6.35 12.27 0.83
CA ALA A 52 -5.51 12.23 2.03
C ALA A 52 -4.83 13.56 2.36
N GLU A 53 -5.07 14.63 1.57
CA GLU A 53 -4.47 15.95 1.75
C GLU A 53 -2.92 15.92 1.78
N ILE A 54 -2.32 15.06 0.96
CA ILE A 54 -0.85 14.95 0.81
C ILE A 54 -0.40 15.34 -0.60
N ALA A 55 0.87 15.72 -0.73
CA ALA A 55 1.49 15.91 -2.04
C ALA A 55 1.52 14.56 -2.81
N PRO A 56 1.16 14.54 -4.11
CA PRO A 56 1.25 13.33 -4.91
C PRO A 56 2.68 12.79 -4.96
N PRO A 57 2.91 11.50 -4.61
CA PRO A 57 4.23 10.91 -4.66
C PRO A 57 4.69 10.74 -6.12
N LYS A 58 6.02 10.76 -6.32
CA LYS A 58 6.62 10.42 -7.62
C LYS A 58 6.35 8.95 -7.94
N LEU A 59 5.73 8.69 -9.09
CA LEU A 59 5.59 7.35 -9.64
C LEU A 59 6.88 6.95 -10.38
N VAL A 60 7.41 5.79 -10.02
CA VAL A 60 8.59 5.18 -10.64
C VAL A 60 8.25 3.78 -11.15
N THR A 61 8.72 3.43 -12.35
CA THR A 61 8.37 2.16 -13.03
C THR A 61 9.59 1.37 -13.49
N ASP A 62 10.79 1.86 -13.23
CA ASP A 62 12.06 1.38 -13.77
C ASP A 62 13.16 1.24 -12.70
N GLU A 63 12.85 1.53 -11.43
CA GLU A 63 13.77 1.28 -10.31
C GLU A 63 13.40 -0.02 -9.59
N ASN A 64 14.42 -0.80 -9.19
CA ASN A 64 14.27 -2.06 -8.45
C ASN A 64 13.38 -3.12 -9.13
N ASN A 65 13.42 -4.35 -8.60
CA ASN A 65 12.62 -5.46 -9.11
C ASN A 65 11.38 -5.76 -8.24
N ILE A 66 11.11 -4.94 -7.22
CA ILE A 66 9.99 -5.14 -6.29
C ILE A 66 9.21 -3.85 -6.06
N PRO A 67 7.88 -3.91 -5.83
CA PRO A 67 7.10 -2.78 -5.36
C PRO A 67 7.56 -2.28 -4.00
N TYR A 68 7.53 -0.96 -3.83
CA TYR A 68 7.72 -0.30 -2.53
C TYR A 68 7.26 1.15 -2.58
N ALA A 69 7.09 1.75 -1.41
CA ALA A 69 6.78 3.15 -1.24
C ALA A 69 7.60 3.81 -0.12
N THR A 70 7.76 5.12 -0.24
CA THR A 70 8.33 6.03 0.76
C THR A 70 7.36 7.21 0.95
N ALA A 71 7.67 8.17 1.83
CA ALA A 71 6.81 9.34 2.03
C ALA A 71 6.56 10.18 0.75
N THR A 72 7.43 10.09 -0.26
CA THR A 72 7.35 10.93 -1.48
C THR A 72 7.41 10.16 -2.79
N LYS A 73 7.44 8.82 -2.73
CA LYS A 73 7.65 7.96 -3.90
C LYS A 73 6.86 6.67 -3.80
N ILE A 74 6.32 6.23 -4.93
CA ILE A 74 5.76 4.91 -5.16
C ILE A 74 6.49 4.26 -6.34
N CYS A 75 6.92 3.02 -6.17
CA CYS A 75 7.62 2.25 -7.19
C CYS A 75 6.82 1.01 -7.58
N LEU A 76 6.46 0.89 -8.86
CA LEU A 76 5.68 -0.22 -9.43
C LEU A 76 6.37 -0.73 -10.70
N PRO A 77 7.50 -1.46 -10.54
CA PRO A 77 8.37 -1.77 -11.67
C PRO A 77 7.71 -2.73 -12.66
N ALA A 78 6.99 -3.73 -12.18
CA ALA A 78 6.39 -4.76 -13.02
C ALA A 78 4.92 -4.46 -13.37
N PRO A 79 4.44 -4.77 -14.60
CA PRO A 79 3.05 -4.52 -14.98
C PRO A 79 2.00 -5.21 -14.08
N ASN A 80 2.31 -6.40 -13.57
CA ASN A 80 1.43 -7.16 -12.68
C ASN A 80 1.27 -6.55 -11.28
N THR A 81 2.10 -5.56 -10.92
CA THR A 81 1.98 -4.81 -9.65
C THR A 81 1.19 -3.51 -9.85
N ARG A 82 0.63 -3.28 -11.05
CA ARG A 82 -0.13 -2.06 -11.40
C ARG A 82 -1.62 -2.35 -11.36
N THR A 83 -2.09 -2.87 -10.24
CA THR A 83 -3.52 -3.10 -9.99
C THR A 83 -4.03 -2.12 -8.94
N ALA A 84 -5.35 -1.99 -8.82
CA ALA A 84 -5.95 -1.06 -7.86
C ALA A 84 -5.52 -1.38 -6.42
N LEU A 85 -5.46 -2.67 -6.04
CA LEU A 85 -5.08 -3.06 -4.68
C LEU A 85 -3.59 -2.85 -4.39
N PHE A 86 -2.70 -3.10 -5.36
CA PHE A 86 -1.28 -2.76 -5.22
C PHE A 86 -1.07 -1.24 -5.10
N VAL A 87 -1.72 -0.44 -5.94
CA VAL A 87 -1.65 1.03 -5.82
C VAL A 87 -2.19 1.50 -4.48
N ALA A 88 -3.32 0.94 -4.01
CA ALA A 88 -3.88 1.26 -2.70
C ALA A 88 -2.93 0.86 -1.56
N HIS A 89 -2.28 -0.31 -1.63
CA HIS A 89 -1.28 -0.76 -0.65
C HIS A 89 -0.13 0.23 -0.55
N GLU A 90 0.50 0.53 -1.68
CA GLU A 90 1.65 1.43 -1.70
C GLU A 90 1.27 2.88 -1.34
N MET A 91 0.10 3.36 -1.76
CA MET A 91 -0.38 4.68 -1.31
C MET A 91 -0.69 4.73 0.19
N SER A 92 -1.10 3.61 0.79
CA SER A 92 -1.31 3.54 2.23
C SER A 92 0.00 3.69 3.00
N HIS A 93 1.11 3.15 2.46
CA HIS A 93 2.45 3.44 2.97
C HIS A 93 2.76 4.93 2.89
N VAL A 94 2.54 5.56 1.72
CA VAL A 94 2.80 7.01 1.54
C VAL A 94 2.02 7.84 2.57
N ILE A 95 0.72 7.61 2.72
CA ILE A 95 -0.14 8.33 3.68
C ILE A 95 0.36 8.10 5.10
N ASN A 96 0.58 6.84 5.48
CA ASN A 96 0.98 6.49 6.83
C ASN A 96 2.38 7.04 7.20
N TYR A 97 3.31 7.12 6.26
CA TYR A 97 4.62 7.75 6.45
C TYR A 97 4.57 9.27 6.58
N ASN A 98 3.57 9.93 6.01
CA ASN A 98 3.32 11.35 6.21
C ASN A 98 2.46 11.63 7.47
N GLY A 99 1.99 10.59 8.15
CA GLY A 99 1.16 10.69 9.36
C GLY A 99 1.97 10.74 10.66
N ASN A 100 1.24 10.89 11.77
CA ASN A 100 1.85 11.04 13.10
C ASN A 100 2.39 9.74 13.72
N ASN A 101 1.97 8.57 13.22
CA ASN A 101 2.31 7.27 13.81
C ASN A 101 2.76 6.27 12.72
N PRO A 102 3.87 6.55 12.01
CA PRO A 102 4.30 5.71 10.89
C PRO A 102 4.75 4.32 11.36
N ASP A 103 3.95 3.31 11.07
CA ASP A 103 4.32 1.89 11.20
C ASP A 103 4.39 1.20 9.83
N HIS A 104 5.35 0.31 9.58
CA HIS A 104 5.55 -0.22 8.21
C HIS A 104 4.30 -0.97 7.70
N HIS A 105 3.97 -2.11 8.29
CA HIS A 105 2.68 -2.78 8.07
C HIS A 105 1.90 -2.89 9.38
N GLY A 106 2.04 -1.94 10.30
CA GLY A 106 1.42 -1.99 11.63
C GLY A 106 -0.07 -1.62 11.62
N LYS A 107 -0.63 -1.31 12.80
CA LYS A 107 -2.07 -1.07 12.94
C LYS A 107 -2.52 0.21 12.26
N TYR A 108 -1.65 1.22 12.18
CA TYR A 108 -1.97 2.49 11.52
C TYR A 108 -1.99 2.29 10.00
N PHE A 109 -0.98 1.64 9.44
CA PHE A 109 -0.98 1.21 8.04
C PHE A 109 -2.23 0.39 7.69
N ALA A 110 -2.54 -0.64 8.49
CA ALA A 110 -3.67 -1.52 8.21
C ALA A 110 -5.02 -0.78 8.23
N THR A 111 -5.19 0.19 9.14
CA THR A 111 -6.37 1.07 9.16
C THR A 111 -6.43 1.95 7.92
N THR A 112 -5.36 2.68 7.61
CA THR A 112 -5.28 3.54 6.41
C THR A 112 -5.59 2.73 5.16
N TYR A 113 -5.05 1.52 5.06
CA TYR A 113 -5.25 0.67 3.89
C TYR A 113 -6.71 0.24 3.70
N LEU A 114 -7.40 -0.14 4.78
CA LEU A 114 -8.82 -0.41 4.73
C LEU A 114 -9.64 0.81 4.27
N GLU A 115 -9.29 2.02 4.73
CA GLU A 115 -9.96 3.26 4.33
C GLU A 115 -9.75 3.58 2.85
N VAL A 116 -8.51 3.50 2.36
CA VAL A 116 -8.18 3.71 0.93
C VAL A 116 -8.92 2.70 0.06
N VAL A 117 -8.94 1.41 0.43
CA VAL A 117 -9.66 0.37 -0.33
C VAL A 117 -11.17 0.65 -0.35
N LYS A 118 -11.74 1.07 0.78
CA LYS A 118 -13.18 1.41 0.86
C LYS A 118 -13.54 2.55 -0.07
N GLU A 119 -12.72 3.60 -0.10
CA GLU A 119 -12.98 4.81 -0.86
C GLU A 119 -12.76 4.63 -2.37
N PHE A 120 -11.66 3.99 -2.76
CA PHE A 120 -11.22 3.99 -4.17
C PHE A 120 -11.45 2.70 -4.94
N ILE A 121 -11.58 1.57 -4.25
CA ILE A 121 -11.84 0.27 -4.90
C ILE A 121 -13.30 -0.14 -4.69
N GLY A 122 -13.81 0.07 -3.48
CA GLY A 122 -15.23 -0.01 -3.18
C GLY A 122 -15.59 -1.00 -2.06
N LYS A 123 -16.86 -0.91 -1.65
CA LYS A 123 -17.38 -1.58 -0.45
C LYS A 123 -17.25 -3.12 -0.48
N LYS A 124 -17.36 -3.75 -1.66
CA LYS A 124 -17.19 -5.22 -1.80
C LYS A 124 -15.77 -5.63 -1.44
N THR A 125 -14.76 -5.01 -2.07
CA THR A 125 -13.35 -5.30 -1.81
C THR A 125 -12.97 -4.96 -0.38
N TYR A 126 -13.42 -3.83 0.14
CA TYR A 126 -13.25 -3.47 1.55
C TYR A 126 -13.79 -4.55 2.51
N ASN A 127 -15.02 -5.03 2.30
CA ASN A 127 -15.61 -6.04 3.16
C ASN A 127 -14.83 -7.37 3.08
N ASN A 128 -14.34 -7.74 1.90
CA ASN A 128 -13.53 -8.94 1.72
C ASN A 128 -12.17 -8.80 2.43
N LEU A 129 -11.47 -7.69 2.22
CA LEU A 129 -10.19 -7.39 2.85
C LEU A 129 -10.34 -7.34 4.38
N ARG A 130 -11.37 -6.68 4.90
CA ARG A 130 -11.67 -6.64 6.33
C ARG A 130 -11.96 -8.03 6.90
N LYS A 131 -12.72 -8.87 6.19
CA LYS A 131 -12.96 -10.26 6.61
C LYS A 131 -11.65 -11.06 6.63
N ALA A 132 -10.79 -10.89 5.63
CA ALA A 132 -9.48 -11.53 5.59
C ALA A 132 -8.57 -11.03 6.72
N PHE A 133 -8.54 -9.72 7.00
CA PHE A 133 -7.81 -9.14 8.13
C PHE A 133 -8.23 -9.77 9.46
N ASN A 134 -9.54 -9.94 9.67
CA ASN A 134 -10.07 -10.60 10.86
C ASN A 134 -9.64 -12.07 10.95
N PHE A 135 -9.73 -12.81 9.83
CA PHE A 135 -9.33 -14.21 9.77
C PHE A 135 -7.84 -14.42 10.07
N TYR A 136 -6.97 -13.62 9.44
CA TYR A 136 -5.52 -13.68 9.62
C TYR A 136 -5.01 -12.91 10.86
N LYS A 137 -5.91 -12.32 11.65
CA LYS A 137 -5.59 -11.58 12.88
C LYS A 137 -4.61 -10.41 12.63
N VAL A 138 -4.82 -9.69 11.53
CA VAL A 138 -4.20 -8.40 11.26
C VAL A 138 -4.76 -7.38 12.26
N LYS A 139 -3.90 -6.62 12.93
CA LYS A 139 -4.33 -5.58 13.86
C LYS A 139 -4.58 -4.29 13.08
N TYR A 140 -5.71 -3.66 13.34
CA TYR A 140 -6.13 -2.34 12.86
C TYR A 140 -6.95 -1.65 13.98
N LEU A 141 -7.13 -0.34 13.88
CA LEU A 141 -7.89 0.50 14.84
C LEU A 141 -9.41 0.30 14.74
#